data_AF-A0ABD3XC22-F1
#
_entry.id   AF-A0ABD3XC22-F1
#
_cell.length_a   1.000
_cell.length_b   1.000
_cell.length_c   1.000
_cell.angle_alpha   90.00
_cell.angle_beta   90.00
_cell.angle_gamma   90.00
#
_symmetry.space_group_name_H-M   'P 1'
#
loop_
_entity.id
_entity.type
_entity.pdbx_description
1 polymer ?
#
loop_
_entity_poly.entity_id
_entity_poly.type
_entity_poly.pdbx_seq_one_letter_code
_entity_poly.pdbx_strand_id
1 'polypeptide(L)'
;TAIRYCTQGGIWRDPSYANCKKTTLLELQRLIDNIKNGLAPNRIADYLINLTIVTNPYTGKLQKSEVQIVSDILDNVTHISNHIGNITNGEVENFLEIASSVIDVTNRPSWQALINEDKEGASRILHNVERYIRIKAKSSNSFDEHVKRFTKNNFVEIGYKPIIDIQFPKATANGLAFNNDATSGFFLPQDSLQN
;
A
#
# COMPACT_ATOMS: atom_id res chain seq x y z
N THR A 1 11.96 -8.56 16.76
CA THR A 1 13.31 -8.61 17.35
C THR A 1 14.29 -7.92 16.42
N ALA A 2 15.19 -7.10 16.95
CA ALA A 2 16.26 -6.46 16.18
C ALA A 2 17.53 -7.32 16.21
N ILE A 3 18.27 -7.36 15.11
CA ILE A 3 19.54 -8.11 15.01
C ILE A 3 20.64 -7.13 14.61
N ARG A 4 21.80 -7.20 15.25
CA ARG A 4 22.95 -6.36 14.91
C ARG A 4 24.19 -7.24 14.76
N TYR A 5 24.95 -7.03 13.69
CA TYR A 5 26.16 -7.81 13.42
C TYR A 5 27.41 -6.99 13.75
N CYS A 6 28.38 -7.64 14.40
CA CYS A 6 29.72 -7.11 14.54
C CYS A 6 30.57 -7.59 13.36
N THR A 7 31.33 -6.68 12.75
CA THR A 7 32.30 -7.04 11.72
C THR A 7 33.54 -7.68 12.34
N GLN A 8 34.32 -8.38 11.52
CA GLN A 8 35.57 -9.02 11.96
C GLN A 8 36.61 -8.00 12.49
N GLY A 9 36.50 -6.72 12.10
CA GLY A 9 37.31 -5.60 12.62
C GLY A 9 36.80 -4.98 13.92
N GLY A 10 35.81 -5.57 14.59
CA GLY A 10 35.24 -5.04 15.84
C GLY A 10 34.30 -3.86 15.67
N ILE A 11 33.91 -3.53 14.44
CA ILE A 11 32.99 -2.42 14.14
C ILE A 11 31.56 -2.97 14.05
N TRP A 12 30.65 -2.38 14.80
CA TRP A 12 29.22 -2.69 14.71
C TRP A 12 28.59 -2.16 13.43
N ARG A 13 27.89 -3.01 12.68
CA ARG A 13 27.02 -2.58 11.57
C ARG A 13 25.75 -1.93 12.09
N ASP A 14 25.00 -1.27 11.22
CA ASP A 14 23.66 -0.81 11.57
C ASP A 14 22.74 -1.97 11.96
N PRO A 15 21.89 -1.79 12.99
CA PRO A 15 20.92 -2.80 13.39
C PRO A 15 19.88 -3.04 12.30
N SER A 16 19.60 -4.31 12.04
CA SER A 16 18.49 -4.76 11.22
C SER A 16 17.22 -4.81 12.05
N TYR A 17 16.21 -4.05 11.61
CA TYR A 17 14.86 -4.03 12.16
C TYR A 17 13.86 -4.81 11.29
N ALA A 18 14.33 -5.65 10.36
CA ALA A 18 13.47 -6.34 9.39
C ALA A 18 12.37 -7.20 10.04
N ASN A 19 12.62 -7.67 11.28
CA ASN A 19 11.69 -8.48 12.08
C ASN A 19 11.04 -7.69 13.23
N CYS A 20 11.16 -6.36 13.23
CA CYS A 20 10.42 -5.49 14.13
C CYS A 20 9.12 -5.05 13.46
N LYS A 21 8.08 -4.92 14.27
CA LYS A 21 6.75 -4.48 13.85
C LYS A 21 6.33 -3.34 14.77
N LYS A 22 5.83 -2.23 14.23
CA LYS A 22 5.14 -1.19 15.01
C LYS A 22 3.96 -1.82 15.78
N THR A 23 3.93 -1.66 17.11
CA THR A 23 2.84 -2.18 17.96
C THR A 23 1.48 -1.64 17.53
N THR A 24 1.42 -0.36 17.15
CA THR A 24 0.21 0.29 16.62
C THR A 24 -0.35 -0.42 15.39
N LEU A 25 0.52 -0.92 14.50
CA LEU A 25 0.11 -1.63 13.30
C LEU A 25 -0.48 -3.01 13.63
N LEU A 26 0.12 -3.72 14.58
CA LEU A 26 -0.39 -5.01 15.08
C LEU A 26 -1.74 -4.84 15.78
N GLU A 27 -1.91 -3.77 16.55
CA GLU A 27 -3.18 -3.45 17.19
C GLU A 27 -4.27 -3.12 16.17
N LEU A 28 -3.97 -2.32 15.14
CA LEU A 28 -4.89 -2.03 14.06
C LEU A 28 -5.30 -3.30 13.30
N GLN A 29 -4.34 -4.18 12.99
CA GLN A 29 -4.63 -5.49 12.38
C GLN A 29 -5.64 -6.28 13.21
N ARG A 30 -5.37 -6.44 14.51
CA ARG A 30 -6.25 -7.16 15.43
C ARG A 30 -7.65 -6.54 15.51
N LEU A 31 -7.76 -5.21 15.52
CA LEU A 31 -9.05 -4.51 15.58
C LEU A 31 -9.87 -4.75 14.30
N ILE A 32 -9.23 -4.68 13.13
CA ILE A 32 -9.87 -4.96 11.85
C ILE A 32 -10.28 -6.43 11.73
N ASP A 33 -9.42 -7.36 12.18
CA ASP A 33 -9.74 -8.80 12.21
C ASP A 33 -10.97 -9.08 13.09
N ASN A 34 -11.08 -8.42 14.24
CA ASN A 34 -12.26 -8.54 15.09
C ASN A 34 -13.55 -8.06 14.39
N ILE A 35 -13.49 -6.95 13.63
CA ILE A 35 -14.64 -6.50 12.84
C ILE A 35 -14.98 -7.54 11.77
N LYS A 36 -13.99 -8.02 11.01
CA LYS A 36 -14.17 -9.04 9.97
C LYS A 36 -14.85 -10.29 10.50
N ASN A 37 -14.49 -10.71 11.71
CA ASN A 37 -15.04 -11.91 12.35
C ASN A 37 -16.37 -11.66 13.10
N GLY A 38 -16.95 -10.44 13.02
CA GLY A 38 -18.21 -10.10 13.69
C GLY A 38 -18.07 -9.98 15.22
N LEU A 39 -16.85 -9.83 15.73
CA LEU A 39 -16.53 -9.73 17.17
C LEU A 39 -16.49 -8.28 17.67
N ALA A 40 -16.57 -7.29 16.78
CA ALA A 40 -16.51 -5.86 17.10
C ALA A 40 -17.43 -5.04 16.17
N PRO A 41 -17.95 -3.89 16.63
CA PRO A 41 -18.74 -2.99 15.79
C PRO A 41 -17.89 -2.38 14.68
N ASN A 42 -18.53 -2.05 13.55
CA ASN A 42 -17.84 -1.40 12.44
C ASN A 42 -17.36 0.01 12.82
N ARG A 43 -16.03 0.19 12.82
CA ARG A 43 -15.33 1.47 13.00
C ARG A 43 -14.22 1.66 11.97
N ILE A 44 -14.44 1.17 10.74
CA ILE A 44 -13.42 1.21 9.67
C ILE A 44 -12.93 2.64 9.40
N ALA A 45 -13.83 3.63 9.35
CA ALA A 45 -13.43 5.02 9.15
C ALA A 45 -12.37 5.50 10.15
N ASP A 46 -12.56 5.24 11.45
CA ASP A 46 -11.61 5.61 12.50
C ASP A 46 -10.26 4.89 12.32
N TYR A 47 -10.30 3.61 11.94
CA TYR A 47 -9.10 2.80 11.78
C TYR A 47 -8.33 3.14 10.50
N LEU A 48 -9.00 3.58 9.44
CA LEU A 48 -8.35 4.13 8.25
C LEU A 48 -7.63 5.44 8.57
N ILE A 49 -8.22 6.33 9.36
CA ILE A 49 -7.53 7.56 9.81
C ILE A 49 -6.28 7.24 10.63
N ASN A 50 -6.35 6.24 11.53
CA ASN A 50 -5.17 5.84 12.29
C ASN A 50 -4.10 5.20 11.38
N LEU A 51 -4.54 4.46 10.35
CA LEU A 51 -3.62 3.81 9.43
C LEU A 51 -2.89 4.82 8.53
N THR A 52 -3.55 5.91 8.08
CA THR A 52 -2.86 6.98 7.31
C THR A 52 -1.70 7.58 8.11
N ILE A 53 -1.86 7.78 9.42
CA ILE A 53 -0.79 8.27 10.31
C ILE A 53 0.38 7.29 10.36
N VAL A 54 0.11 5.98 10.46
CA VAL A 54 1.15 4.94 10.62
C VAL A 54 1.90 4.67 9.32
N THR A 55 1.23 4.80 8.17
CA THR A 55 1.81 4.59 6.84
C THR A 55 2.42 5.84 6.22
N ASN A 56 2.26 6.99 6.87
CA ASN A 56 2.77 8.25 6.35
C ASN A 56 4.29 8.14 6.08
N PRO A 57 4.75 8.42 4.85
CA PRO A 57 6.15 8.25 4.46
C PRO A 57 7.11 9.14 5.26
N TYR A 58 6.64 10.28 5.79
CA TYR A 58 7.42 11.15 6.68
C TYR A 58 7.70 10.53 8.06
N THR A 59 6.95 9.50 8.45
CA THR A 59 7.18 8.75 9.71
C THR A 59 8.23 7.66 9.57
N GLY A 60 8.79 7.49 8.37
CA GLY A 60 9.82 6.52 8.04
C GLY A 60 9.31 5.35 7.19
N LYS A 61 10.25 4.68 6.53
CA LYS A 61 9.98 3.53 5.66
C LYS A 61 9.33 2.37 6.43
N LEU A 62 8.38 1.70 5.78
CA LEU A 62 7.78 0.48 6.30
C LEU A 62 8.74 -0.70 6.07
N GLN A 63 8.94 -1.51 7.10
CA GLN A 63 9.68 -2.77 6.98
C GLN A 63 8.87 -3.82 6.20
N LYS A 64 9.54 -4.85 5.69
CA LYS A 64 8.92 -5.99 4.97
C LYS A 64 7.65 -6.49 5.64
N SER A 65 7.73 -6.77 6.94
CA SER A 65 6.59 -7.32 7.69
C SER A 65 5.46 -6.31 7.91
N GLU A 66 5.77 -5.01 7.92
CA GLU A 66 4.80 -3.93 8.09
C GLU A 66 4.03 -3.68 6.80
N VAL A 67 4.73 -3.68 5.65
CA VAL A 67 4.11 -3.66 4.33
C VAL A 67 3.11 -4.81 4.17
N GLN A 68 3.51 -6.02 4.60
CA GLN A 68 2.63 -7.19 4.58
C GLN A 68 1.38 -6.98 5.47
N ILE A 69 1.56 -6.50 6.70
CA ILE A 69 0.43 -6.25 7.62
C ILE A 69 -0.52 -5.18 7.08
N VAL A 70 -0.01 -4.08 6.53
CA VAL A 70 -0.87 -3.05 5.92
C VAL A 70 -1.65 -3.62 4.74
N SER A 71 -1.01 -4.45 3.93
CA SER A 71 -1.66 -5.13 2.80
C SER A 71 -2.82 -6.02 3.28
N ASP A 72 -2.61 -6.78 4.36
CA ASP A 72 -3.65 -7.62 4.98
C ASP A 72 -4.79 -6.77 5.57
N ILE A 73 -4.47 -5.64 6.20
CA ILE A 73 -5.49 -4.70 6.71
C ILE A 73 -6.35 -4.17 5.56
N LEU A 74 -5.75 -3.72 4.45
CA LEU A 74 -6.49 -3.18 3.29
C LEU A 74 -7.38 -4.25 2.63
N ASP A 75 -6.92 -5.50 2.55
CA ASP A 75 -7.70 -6.63 2.06
C ASP A 75 -8.92 -6.90 2.97
N ASN A 76 -8.71 -6.93 4.29
CA ASN A 76 -9.78 -7.11 5.26
C ASN A 76 -10.79 -5.95 5.27
N VAL A 77 -10.32 -4.70 5.18
CA VAL A 77 -11.19 -3.53 5.01
C VAL A 77 -12.05 -3.68 3.76
N THR A 78 -11.43 -4.08 2.63
CA THR A 78 -12.16 -4.30 1.38
C THR A 78 -13.20 -5.40 1.51
N HIS A 79 -12.87 -6.50 2.20
CA HIS A 79 -13.80 -7.59 2.47
C HIS A 79 -14.99 -7.13 3.33
N ILE A 80 -14.73 -6.43 4.44
CA ILE A 80 -15.78 -5.92 5.33
C ILE A 80 -16.68 -4.94 4.58
N SER A 81 -16.10 -3.98 3.84
CA SER A 81 -16.87 -2.97 3.11
C SER A 81 -17.74 -3.58 2.01
N ASN A 82 -17.33 -4.70 1.40
CA ASN A 82 -18.15 -5.44 0.44
C ASN A 82 -19.42 -6.03 1.09
N HIS A 83 -19.39 -6.34 2.38
CA HIS A 83 -20.53 -6.88 3.12
C HIS A 83 -21.46 -5.79 3.68
N ILE A 84 -20.89 -4.70 4.20
CA ILE A 84 -21.68 -3.66 4.87
C ILE A 84 -22.35 -2.71 3.86
N GLY A 85 -21.70 -2.43 2.73
CA GLY A 85 -22.10 -1.34 1.85
C GLY A 85 -21.96 0.02 2.54
N ASN A 86 -22.18 1.12 1.81
CA ASN A 86 -22.14 2.50 2.33
C ASN A 86 -20.74 3.03 2.72
N ILE A 87 -19.76 2.89 1.82
CA ILE A 87 -18.46 3.54 1.97
C ILE A 87 -18.63 5.06 1.76
N THR A 88 -18.13 5.88 2.68
CA THR A 88 -18.11 7.34 2.57
C THR A 88 -16.96 7.82 1.67
N ASN A 89 -17.03 9.07 1.18
CA ASN A 89 -15.94 9.61 0.36
C ASN A 89 -14.64 9.76 1.17
N GLY A 90 -14.73 10.15 2.44
CA GLY A 90 -13.55 10.25 3.32
C GLY A 90 -12.88 8.90 3.57
N GLU A 91 -13.64 7.80 3.66
CA GLU A 91 -13.06 6.45 3.74
C GLU A 91 -12.33 6.06 2.45
N VAL A 92 -12.84 6.46 1.28
CA VAL A 92 -12.14 6.24 0.00
C VAL A 92 -10.84 7.03 -0.04
N GLU A 93 -10.86 8.31 0.34
CA GLU A 93 -9.67 9.16 0.36
C GLU A 93 -8.58 8.59 1.27
N ASN A 94 -8.93 8.25 2.51
CA ASN A 94 -7.99 7.62 3.44
C ASN A 94 -7.45 6.30 2.90
N PHE A 95 -8.31 5.44 2.34
CA PHE A 95 -7.89 4.16 1.77
C PHE A 95 -6.86 4.35 0.64
N LEU A 96 -7.13 5.29 -0.27
CA LEU A 96 -6.25 5.55 -1.40
C LEU A 96 -4.94 6.24 -0.97
N GLU A 97 -4.98 7.09 0.06
CA GLU A 97 -3.78 7.68 0.67
C GLU A 97 -2.87 6.61 1.30
N ILE A 98 -3.45 5.66 2.05
CA ILE A 98 -2.72 4.52 2.62
C ILE A 98 -2.11 3.70 1.48
N ALA A 99 -2.91 3.33 0.47
CA ALA A 99 -2.44 2.54 -0.66
C ALA A 99 -1.27 3.25 -1.37
N SER A 100 -1.39 4.55 -1.65
CA SER A 100 -0.34 5.37 -2.25
C SER A 100 0.93 5.40 -1.40
N SER A 101 0.79 5.58 -0.08
CA SER A 101 1.93 5.62 0.84
C SER A 101 2.68 4.29 0.91
N VAL A 102 1.95 3.17 0.81
CA VAL A 102 2.51 1.82 0.92
C VAL A 102 3.25 1.40 -0.36
N ILE A 103 2.75 1.79 -1.54
CA ILE A 103 3.42 1.52 -2.83
C ILE A 103 4.51 2.54 -3.18
N ASP A 104 4.72 3.55 -2.33
CA ASP A 104 5.75 4.55 -2.51
C ASP A 104 7.14 3.92 -2.72
N VAL A 105 7.96 4.59 -3.54
CA VAL A 105 9.30 4.12 -3.91
C VAL A 105 10.22 3.90 -2.70
N THR A 106 9.99 4.60 -1.59
CA THR A 106 10.72 4.42 -0.33
C THR A 106 10.56 3.03 0.27
N ASN A 107 9.44 2.34 -0.01
CA ASN A 107 9.15 0.99 0.47
C ASN A 107 9.63 -0.11 -0.50
N ARG A 108 10.25 0.25 -1.63
CA ARG A 108 10.78 -0.70 -2.61
C ARG A 108 11.62 -1.85 -2.00
N PRO A 109 12.57 -1.61 -1.07
CA PRO A 109 13.37 -2.71 -0.51
C PRO A 109 12.52 -3.75 0.22
N SER A 110 11.45 -3.30 0.87
CA SER A 110 10.49 -4.16 1.58
C SER A 110 9.68 -5.00 0.60
N TRP A 111 9.22 -4.40 -0.51
CA TRP A 111 8.54 -5.13 -1.58
C TRP A 111 9.44 -6.15 -2.28
N GLN A 112 10.68 -5.78 -2.58
CA GLN A 112 11.64 -6.71 -3.18
C GLN A 112 11.93 -7.89 -2.24
N ALA A 113 12.00 -7.66 -0.94
CA ALA A 113 12.20 -8.73 0.04
C ALA A 113 10.99 -9.69 0.13
N LEU A 114 9.76 -9.22 -0.11
CA LEU A 114 8.57 -10.09 -0.21
C LEU A 114 8.61 -10.93 -1.48
N ILE A 115 8.92 -10.31 -2.62
CA ILE A 115 9.01 -11.01 -3.92
C ILE A 115 10.10 -12.09 -3.88
N ASN A 116 11.25 -11.80 -3.27
CA ASN A 116 12.33 -12.77 -3.11
C ASN A 116 11.96 -13.96 -2.17
N GLU A 117 10.88 -13.84 -1.41
CA GLU A 117 10.31 -14.90 -0.55
C GLU A 117 9.09 -15.59 -1.21
N ASP A 118 8.90 -15.42 -2.53
CA ASP A 118 7.75 -15.93 -3.29
C ASP A 118 6.39 -15.47 -2.72
N LYS A 119 6.34 -14.27 -2.12
CA LYS A 119 5.11 -13.63 -1.66
C LYS A 119 4.61 -12.61 -2.68
N GLU A 120 3.31 -12.33 -2.63
CA GLU A 120 2.68 -11.30 -3.47
C GLU A 120 3.37 -9.94 -3.31
N GLY A 121 3.64 -9.30 -4.45
CA GLY A 121 4.23 -7.98 -4.50
C GLY A 121 3.19 -6.87 -4.34
N ALA A 122 3.56 -5.67 -4.78
CA ALA A 122 2.74 -4.48 -4.62
C ALA A 122 1.44 -4.52 -5.47
N SER A 123 1.30 -5.44 -6.43
CA SER A 123 0.05 -5.61 -7.20
C SER A 123 -1.15 -5.91 -6.31
N ARG A 124 -0.96 -6.61 -5.17
CA ARG A 124 -2.04 -6.89 -4.22
C ARG A 124 -2.73 -5.60 -3.74
N ILE A 125 -1.95 -4.54 -3.50
CA ILE A 125 -2.50 -3.24 -3.11
C ILE A 125 -3.37 -2.65 -4.21
N LEU A 126 -2.92 -2.74 -5.46
CA LEU A 126 -3.67 -2.25 -6.62
C LEU A 126 -4.99 -3.00 -6.82
N HIS A 127 -4.99 -4.32 -6.63
CA HIS A 127 -6.21 -5.14 -6.65
C HIS A 127 -7.18 -4.73 -5.54
N ASN A 128 -6.67 -4.45 -4.34
CA ASN A 128 -7.49 -3.97 -3.23
C ASN A 128 -8.10 -2.59 -3.54
N VAL A 129 -7.32 -1.66 -4.10
CA VAL A 129 -7.80 -0.34 -4.56
C VAL A 129 -8.92 -0.48 -5.59
N GLU A 130 -8.71 -1.28 -6.64
CA GLU A 130 -9.70 -1.53 -7.69
C GLU A 130 -11.01 -2.08 -7.08
N ARG A 131 -10.90 -3.08 -6.20
CA ARG A 131 -12.04 -3.70 -5.55
C ARG A 131 -12.78 -2.72 -4.63
N TYR A 132 -12.06 -1.92 -3.84
CA TYR A 132 -12.62 -0.93 -2.93
C TYR A 132 -13.41 0.14 -3.67
N ILE A 133 -12.83 0.67 -4.76
CA ILE A 133 -13.48 1.62 -5.66
C ILE A 133 -14.76 1.03 -6.26
N ARG A 134 -14.72 -0.23 -6.71
CA ARG A 134 -15.91 -0.90 -7.25
C ARG A 134 -17.01 -1.07 -6.20
N ILE A 135 -16.68 -1.36 -4.94
CA ILE A 135 -17.66 -1.45 -3.86
C ILE A 135 -18.34 -0.09 -3.67
N LYS A 136 -17.56 1.00 -3.61
CA LYS A 136 -18.11 2.37 -3.53
C LYS A 136 -19.04 2.66 -4.69
N ALA A 137 -18.62 2.37 -5.93
CA ALA A 137 -19.41 2.59 -7.14
C ALA A 137 -20.72 1.81 -7.17
N LYS A 138 -20.76 0.61 -6.57
CA LYS A 138 -22.00 -0.16 -6.43
C LYS A 138 -22.92 0.41 -5.35
N SER A 139 -22.36 1.04 -4.32
CA SER A 139 -23.11 1.59 -3.19
C SER A 139 -23.70 2.98 -3.43
N SER A 140 -23.26 3.70 -4.47
CA SER A 140 -23.79 5.01 -4.85
C SER A 140 -24.23 5.05 -6.31
N ASN A 141 -25.43 5.56 -6.60
CA ASN A 141 -25.90 5.77 -7.98
C ASN A 141 -25.08 6.82 -8.75
N SER A 142 -24.21 7.57 -8.06
CA SER A 142 -23.22 8.47 -8.65
C SER A 142 -21.83 8.12 -8.12
N PHE A 143 -20.92 7.77 -9.02
CA PHE A 143 -19.50 7.69 -8.71
C PHE A 143 -18.93 9.11 -8.77
N ASP A 144 -18.70 9.69 -7.59
CA ASP A 144 -18.33 11.09 -7.38
C ASP A 144 -17.07 11.51 -8.17
N GLU A 145 -17.07 12.74 -8.68
CA GLU A 145 -16.00 13.33 -9.50
C GLU A 145 -14.67 13.46 -8.72
N HIS A 146 -14.75 13.61 -7.38
CA HIS A 146 -13.57 13.68 -6.50
C HIS A 146 -12.75 12.36 -6.52
N VAL A 147 -13.44 11.21 -6.53
CA VAL A 147 -12.81 9.88 -6.59
C VAL A 147 -12.11 9.65 -7.93
N LYS A 148 -12.70 10.14 -9.04
CA LYS A 148 -12.06 10.09 -10.36
C LYS A 148 -10.75 10.88 -10.39
N ARG A 149 -10.68 12.03 -9.71
CA ARG A 149 -9.48 12.88 -9.66
C ARG A 149 -8.37 12.26 -8.83
N PHE A 150 -8.68 11.66 -7.68
CA PHE A 150 -7.69 10.95 -6.86
C PHE A 150 -7.05 9.79 -7.62
N THR A 151 -7.87 9.01 -8.32
CA THR A 151 -7.40 7.90 -9.17
C THR A 151 -6.39 8.43 -10.19
N LYS A 152 -6.69 9.53 -10.90
CA LYS A 152 -5.78 10.12 -11.91
C LYS A 152 -4.39 10.53 -11.40
N ASN A 153 -4.23 10.91 -10.13
CA ASN A 153 -2.96 11.47 -9.65
C ASN A 153 -1.91 10.40 -9.28
N ASN A 154 -2.34 9.23 -8.78
CA ASN A 154 -1.44 8.15 -8.34
C ASN A 154 -1.76 6.78 -8.96
N PHE A 155 -2.81 6.66 -9.76
CA PHE A 155 -3.23 5.41 -10.39
C PHE A 155 -3.71 5.72 -11.82
N VAL A 156 -2.78 5.77 -12.77
CA VAL A 156 -3.14 6.04 -14.17
C VAL A 156 -4.10 4.94 -14.64
N GLU A 157 -5.37 5.33 -14.79
CA GLU A 157 -6.47 4.61 -15.42
C GLU A 157 -6.45 3.08 -15.23
N ILE A 158 -7.20 2.59 -14.24
CA ILE A 158 -7.47 1.14 -14.06
C ILE A 158 -8.35 0.66 -15.23
N GLY A 159 -7.73 0.47 -16.40
CA GLY A 159 -8.35 -0.11 -17.59
C GLY A 159 -8.43 -1.63 -17.50
N TYR A 160 -9.09 -2.26 -18.48
CA TYR A 160 -9.32 -3.72 -18.58
C TYR A 160 -8.06 -4.60 -18.75
N LYS A 161 -6.86 -4.09 -18.46
CA LYS A 161 -5.63 -4.87 -18.49
C LYS A 161 -5.41 -5.57 -17.14
N PRO A 162 -4.88 -6.80 -17.12
CA PRO A 162 -4.54 -7.48 -15.86
C PRO A 162 -3.50 -6.65 -15.10
N ILE A 163 -3.77 -6.40 -13.82
CA ILE A 163 -2.80 -5.79 -12.91
C ILE A 163 -1.66 -6.79 -12.73
N ILE A 164 -0.45 -6.37 -13.12
CA ILE A 164 0.79 -7.14 -12.95
C ILE A 164 1.63 -6.50 -11.82
N ASP A 165 2.52 -7.30 -11.22
CA ASP A 165 3.38 -6.81 -10.14
C ASP A 165 4.24 -5.61 -10.54
N ILE A 166 4.34 -4.65 -9.63
CA ILE A 166 5.07 -3.40 -9.84
C ILE A 166 6.57 -3.71 -9.94
N GLN A 167 7.12 -3.55 -11.14
CA GLN A 167 8.55 -3.64 -11.40
C GLN A 167 9.18 -2.27 -11.09
N PHE A 168 9.88 -2.15 -9.97
CA PHE A 168 10.61 -0.92 -9.67
C PHE A 168 11.86 -0.81 -10.55
N PRO A 169 12.12 0.32 -11.24
CA PRO A 169 13.26 0.47 -12.14
C PRO A 169 14.58 0.25 -11.41
N LYS A 170 15.45 -0.65 -11.91
CA LYS A 170 16.76 -0.92 -11.29
C LYS A 170 17.57 0.40 -11.26
N ALA A 171 18.14 0.74 -10.10
CA ALA A 171 19.01 1.91 -10.00
C ALA A 171 20.23 1.69 -10.91
N THR A 172 20.28 2.40 -12.03
CA THR A 172 21.48 2.43 -12.89
C THR A 172 22.53 3.27 -12.20
N ALA A 173 23.72 2.69 -12.01
CA ALA A 173 24.82 3.25 -11.23
C ALA A 173 25.46 4.55 -11.79
N ASN A 174 24.85 5.18 -12.80
CA ASN A 174 25.39 6.37 -13.42
C ASN A 174 24.36 7.51 -13.42
N GLY A 175 24.68 8.58 -12.69
CA GLY A 175 24.17 9.92 -12.99
C GLY A 175 23.08 10.44 -12.06
N LEU A 176 23.50 11.27 -11.10
CA LEU A 176 22.66 12.23 -10.41
C LEU A 176 21.90 13.13 -11.40
N ALA A 177 20.58 12.98 -11.46
CA ALA A 177 19.65 14.04 -11.84
C ALA A 177 18.30 13.76 -11.15
N PHE A 178 18.18 14.19 -9.89
CA PHE A 178 16.86 14.46 -9.32
C PHE A 178 16.32 15.70 -10.03
N ASN A 179 15.69 15.51 -11.18
CA ASN A 179 14.84 16.54 -11.75
C ASN A 179 13.54 16.54 -10.93
N ASN A 180 13.32 17.64 -10.23
CA ASN A 180 12.13 17.94 -9.45
C ASN A 180 10.90 18.17 -10.35
N ASP A 181 10.49 17.17 -11.14
CA ASP A 181 9.17 17.17 -11.75
C ASP A 181 8.22 16.36 -10.89
N ALA A 182 7.43 17.09 -10.12
CA ALA A 182 6.33 16.62 -9.27
C ALA A 182 5.13 16.12 -10.11
N THR A 183 5.37 15.13 -10.99
CA THR A 183 4.32 14.34 -11.65
C THR A 183 4.76 12.87 -11.75
N SER A 184 4.88 12.19 -10.60
CA SER A 184 5.16 10.75 -10.53
C SER A 184 3.89 9.94 -10.82
N GLY A 185 3.38 10.03 -12.05
CA GLY A 185 2.33 9.13 -12.53
C GLY A 185 2.91 7.74 -12.80
N PHE A 186 2.18 6.69 -12.39
CA PHE A 186 2.52 5.30 -12.71
C PHE A 186 2.44 5.06 -14.23
N PHE A 187 3.58 4.75 -14.86
CA PHE A 187 3.60 4.29 -16.24
C PHE A 187 3.57 2.76 -16.28
N LEU A 188 2.49 2.22 -16.85
CA LEU A 188 2.49 0.83 -17.33
C LEU A 188 3.47 0.74 -18.51
N PRO A 189 4.28 -0.33 -18.63
CA PRO A 189 5.17 -0.51 -19.76
C PRO A 189 4.35 -0.53 -21.07
N GLN A 190 4.65 0.41 -21.96
CA GLN A 190 4.27 0.28 -23.36
C GLN A 190 5.32 -0.62 -24.01
N ASP A 191 4.88 -1.75 -24.59
CA ASP A 191 5.57 -2.26 -25.77
C ASP A 191 4.64 -3.00 -26.74
N SER A 192 4.86 -2.65 -28.01
CA SER A 192 4.55 -3.29 -29.29
C SER A 192 3.15 -3.85 -29.58
N LEU A 193 2.32 -3.01 -30.21
CA LEU A 193 1.47 -3.48 -31.31
C LEU A 193 2.08 -3.00 -32.63
N GLN A 194 3.04 -3.76 -33.14
CA GLN A 194 3.19 -3.95 -34.58
C GLN A 194 2.54 -5.29 -34.92
N ASN A 195 1.29 -5.20 -35.40
CA ASN A 195 0.69 -5.92 -36.52
C ASN A 195 -0.84 -5.89 -36.40
#